data_AF-A0AAQ3MD56-F1
#
_entry.id   AF-A0AAQ3MD56-F1
#
_cell.length_a   1.000
_cell.length_b   1.000
_cell.length_c   1.000
_cell.angle_alpha   90.00
_cell.angle_beta   90.00
_cell.angle_gamma   90.00
#
_symmetry.space_group_name_H-M   'P 1'
#
loop_
_entity.id
_entity.type
_entity.pdbx_description
1 polymer ?
#
loop_
_entity_poly.entity_id
_entity_poly.type
_entity_poly.pdbx_seq_one_letter_code
_entity_poly.pdbx_strand_id
1 'polypeptide(L)'
;EELGIKEFLPPFVDSKLEPGELATGVCFASGGAGYDPLTAQSSFTISLSGQLGLFREYIGKLKAVVGEERTKFILKNTLYIVVLGSNDISNTYFLTSVRQLQYPNFSAYADFMLSSASTFLKEIYGEGARRIAVFSVPPLGYLPSQRTVGGGIRRDVVVKINDAVQIFNTKLSKQLESLNHNLPDSRMVYIDVYNPLLDIIVNYQKYGYKVGDRGCCGTGTIEVVLLCNRFTPLCSNDLEYVFWDSFHPTETEELGVKEFLPAYLDPNLQPDELATGVCFASGGAGYDPLTSQTAGAITLSDQLQMFKEYTVKLNQHVGENRTNFILSNALFFVVLGTNDISNTYFLSHLRQLQYDVPAYSDFLVNSASDFFKEIYELGARKIGVLSGPPVGCVPYHRTLSGGIERKCIQRYNDAMMLFNDKLSKEIRSLNQKLPNSRIVYIDAYNPLLDIFVNHQKYGYEVGDRGCCGTGTLEVALTCNRLDATCPNVLEYVFWDGFHPTESVYKKLVPIVLQNHMHQFQ
;
A
#
# COMPACT_ATOMS: atom_id res chain seq x y z
N GLU A 1 4.92 2.11 0.02
CA GLU A 1 5.16 3.57 0.16
C GLU A 1 5.16 4.14 1.59
N GLU A 2 4.92 3.36 2.66
CA GLU A 2 4.80 3.84 4.07
C GLU A 2 6.04 4.54 4.70
N LEU A 3 7.16 4.64 3.98
CA LEU A 3 8.44 5.18 4.47
C LEU A 3 8.88 6.49 3.77
N GLY A 4 8.01 7.11 2.96
CA GLY A 4 8.41 8.21 2.06
C GLY A 4 9.26 7.74 0.88
N ILE A 5 9.14 6.45 0.54
CA ILE A 5 9.74 5.84 -0.64
C ILE A 5 8.75 6.05 -1.78
N LYS A 6 9.18 6.71 -2.86
CA LYS A 6 8.39 6.82 -4.10
C LYS A 6 7.87 5.43 -4.49
N GLU A 7 6.64 5.35 -4.99
CA GLU A 7 6.07 4.14 -5.61
C GLU A 7 7.08 3.47 -6.55
N PHE A 8 7.77 4.29 -7.35
CA PHE A 8 8.91 3.89 -8.17
C PHE A 8 10.10 4.83 -7.95
N LEU A 9 11.23 4.26 -7.50
CA LEU A 9 12.50 4.99 -7.50
C LEU A 9 13.06 4.98 -8.93
N PRO A 10 13.25 6.15 -9.57
CA PRO A 10 13.77 6.17 -10.93
C PRO A 10 15.20 5.61 -10.94
N PRO A 11 15.59 4.84 -11.98
CA PRO A 11 16.97 4.39 -12.12
C PRO A 11 17.91 5.59 -12.26
N PHE A 12 19.02 5.60 -11.53
CA PHE A 12 19.99 6.70 -11.62
C PHE A 12 20.60 6.85 -13.03
N VAL A 13 20.64 5.76 -13.79
CA VAL A 13 21.14 5.72 -15.17
C VAL A 13 20.09 6.09 -16.21
N ASP A 14 18.87 6.44 -15.81
CA ASP A 14 17.85 6.88 -16.76
C ASP A 14 18.23 8.23 -17.36
N SER A 15 18.31 8.27 -18.70
CA SER A 15 18.56 9.48 -19.48
C SER A 15 17.54 10.61 -19.26
N LYS A 16 16.36 10.29 -18.74
CA LYS A 16 15.27 11.24 -18.47
C LYS A 16 15.20 11.69 -17.01
N LEU A 17 16.16 11.28 -16.18
CA LEU A 17 16.17 11.61 -14.76
C LEU A 17 16.34 13.12 -14.56
N GLU A 18 15.32 13.77 -13.99
CA GLU A 18 15.35 15.21 -13.77
C GLU A 18 16.14 15.58 -12.51
N PRO A 19 16.90 16.70 -12.48
CA PRO A 19 17.73 17.07 -11.33
C PRO A 19 16.97 17.17 -10.00
N GLY A 20 15.69 17.58 -10.05
CA GLY A 20 14.84 17.68 -8.86
C GLY A 20 14.52 16.32 -8.22
N GLU A 21 14.58 15.24 -8.99
CA GLU A 21 14.28 13.90 -8.49
C GLU A 21 15.39 13.32 -7.62
N LEU A 22 16.63 13.80 -7.80
CA LEU A 22 17.78 13.38 -7.00
C LEU A 22 17.56 13.62 -5.50
N ALA A 23 16.87 14.69 -5.14
CA ALA A 23 16.58 15.02 -3.74
C ALA A 23 15.54 14.09 -3.09
N THR A 24 14.83 13.32 -3.90
CA THR A 24 13.70 12.45 -3.49
C THR A 24 14.02 10.95 -3.59
N GLY A 25 15.27 10.60 -3.94
CA GLY A 25 15.74 9.22 -4.03
C GLY A 25 15.79 8.66 -5.45
N VAL A 26 16.76 7.77 -5.69
CA VAL A 26 17.02 7.08 -6.96
C VAL A 26 17.44 5.63 -6.70
N CYS A 27 17.31 4.78 -7.72
CA CYS A 27 17.72 3.38 -7.67
C CYS A 27 19.06 3.16 -8.39
N PHE A 28 20.00 2.49 -7.72
CA PHE A 28 21.28 2.04 -8.30
C PHE A 28 21.31 0.55 -8.60
N ALA A 29 20.23 -0.18 -8.26
CA ALA A 29 20.20 -1.62 -8.32
C ALA A 29 20.35 -2.11 -9.77
N SER A 30 21.10 -3.20 -9.94
CA SER A 30 21.24 -3.88 -11.21
C SER A 30 20.78 -5.32 -11.04
N GLY A 31 19.64 -5.65 -11.66
CA GLY A 31 19.08 -7.01 -11.62
C GLY A 31 20.11 -8.02 -12.14
N GLY A 32 20.31 -9.12 -11.40
CA GLY A 32 21.34 -10.11 -11.71
C GLY A 32 22.72 -9.84 -11.05
N ALA A 33 22.90 -8.73 -10.36
CA ALA A 33 24.11 -8.49 -9.56
C ALA A 33 24.09 -9.26 -8.22
N GLY A 34 25.26 -9.30 -7.57
CA GLY A 34 25.47 -9.96 -6.29
C GLY A 34 26.67 -9.36 -5.54
N TYR A 35 26.94 -9.89 -4.35
CA TYR A 35 28.14 -9.53 -3.57
C TYR A 35 29.43 -10.02 -4.23
N ASP A 36 29.35 -11.12 -4.99
CA ASP A 36 30.46 -11.64 -5.78
C ASP A 36 30.54 -10.90 -7.13
N PRO A 37 31.67 -10.26 -7.46
CA PRO A 37 31.87 -9.63 -8.77
C PRO A 37 31.67 -10.57 -9.96
N LEU A 38 31.94 -11.88 -9.80
CA LEU A 38 31.74 -12.88 -10.84
C LEU A 38 30.26 -13.04 -11.21
N THR A 39 29.35 -12.82 -10.26
CA THR A 39 27.90 -12.87 -10.48
C THR A 39 27.48 -11.82 -11.51
N ALA A 40 27.93 -10.58 -11.33
CA ALA A 40 27.63 -9.49 -12.25
C ALA A 40 28.34 -9.67 -13.61
N GLN A 41 29.58 -10.16 -13.60
CA GLN A 41 30.32 -10.45 -14.83
C GLN A 41 29.60 -11.50 -15.69
N SER A 42 29.11 -12.57 -15.06
CA SER A 42 28.42 -13.67 -15.76
C SER A 42 27.05 -13.25 -16.30
N SER A 43 26.42 -12.26 -15.66
CA SER A 43 25.09 -11.76 -16.02
C SER A 43 25.14 -10.52 -16.91
N PHE A 44 26.33 -10.00 -17.23
CA PHE A 44 26.55 -8.74 -17.96
C PHE A 44 25.86 -7.52 -17.31
N THR A 45 25.89 -7.45 -15.97
CA THR A 45 25.19 -6.42 -15.18
C THR A 45 26.17 -5.52 -14.42
N ILE A 46 25.66 -4.44 -13.84
CA ILE A 46 26.49 -3.49 -13.08
C ILE A 46 26.83 -4.14 -11.73
N SER A 47 28.12 -4.41 -11.52
CA SER A 47 28.66 -4.99 -10.29
C SER A 47 28.41 -4.09 -9.08
N LEU A 48 28.51 -4.65 -7.86
CA LEU A 48 28.35 -3.90 -6.62
C LEU A 48 29.30 -2.70 -6.52
N SER A 49 30.54 -2.85 -6.97
CA SER A 49 31.51 -1.74 -7.04
C SER A 49 31.12 -0.69 -8.08
N GLY A 50 30.54 -1.10 -9.21
CA GLY A 50 29.96 -0.19 -10.20
C GLY A 50 28.79 0.60 -9.63
N GLN A 51 27.89 -0.04 -8.89
CA GLN A 51 26.76 0.61 -8.21
C GLN A 51 27.25 1.63 -7.16
N LEU A 52 28.30 1.30 -6.40
CA LEU A 52 28.97 2.25 -5.51
C LEU A 52 29.56 3.45 -6.27
N GLY A 53 30.13 3.22 -7.45
CA GLY A 53 30.61 4.29 -8.34
C GLY A 53 29.48 5.24 -8.77
N LEU A 54 28.34 4.68 -9.17
CA LEU A 54 27.14 5.46 -9.50
C LEU A 54 26.62 6.25 -8.30
N PHE A 55 26.66 5.66 -7.10
CA PHE A 55 26.29 6.37 -5.87
C PHE A 55 27.18 7.57 -5.59
N ARG A 56 28.50 7.46 -5.81
CA ARG A 56 29.44 8.59 -5.69
C ARG A 56 29.16 9.69 -6.72
N GLU A 57 28.84 9.31 -7.96
CA GLU A 57 28.42 10.27 -8.99
C GLU A 57 27.13 10.99 -8.59
N TYR A 58 26.16 10.25 -8.06
CA TYR A 58 24.92 10.80 -7.51
C TYR A 58 25.18 11.84 -6.42
N ILE A 59 26.09 11.58 -5.47
CA ILE A 59 26.45 12.55 -4.43
C ILE A 59 26.95 13.85 -5.05
N GLY A 60 27.79 13.76 -6.08
CA GLY A 60 28.28 14.92 -6.83
C GLY A 60 27.15 15.72 -7.48
N LYS A 61 26.23 15.03 -8.19
CA LYS A 61 25.06 15.67 -8.82
C LYS A 61 24.11 16.28 -7.80
N LEU A 62 23.81 15.55 -6.73
CA LEU A 62 22.96 16.04 -5.64
C LEU A 62 23.55 17.31 -5.03
N LYS A 63 24.87 17.34 -4.79
CA LYS A 63 25.59 18.51 -4.29
C LYS A 63 25.43 19.73 -5.20
N ALA A 64 25.45 19.53 -6.51
CA ALA A 64 25.22 20.61 -7.47
C ALA A 64 23.78 21.14 -7.44
N VAL A 65 22.79 20.30 -7.13
CA VAL A 65 21.37 20.68 -7.11
C VAL A 65 20.96 21.35 -5.80
N VAL A 66 21.34 20.78 -4.65
CA VAL A 66 20.83 21.23 -3.34
C VAL A 66 21.88 21.90 -2.45
N GLY A 67 23.14 21.92 -2.87
CA GLY A 67 24.25 22.46 -2.09
C GLY A 67 24.78 21.50 -1.02
N GLU A 68 26.00 21.77 -0.53
CA GLU A 68 26.77 20.83 0.30
C GLU A 68 26.09 20.43 1.61
N GLU A 69 25.62 21.41 2.38
CA GLU A 69 25.02 21.16 3.70
C GLU A 69 23.72 20.37 3.57
N ARG A 70 22.92 20.66 2.54
CA ARG A 70 21.69 19.91 2.27
C ARG A 70 21.99 18.50 1.79
N THR A 71 23.05 18.29 0.98
CA THR A 71 23.51 16.96 0.59
C THR A 71 23.91 16.12 1.81
N LYS A 72 24.74 16.66 2.71
CA LYS A 72 25.12 15.96 3.95
C LYS A 72 23.89 15.59 4.78
N PHE A 73 22.93 16.51 4.88
CA PHE A 73 21.66 16.26 5.58
C PHE A 73 20.86 15.13 4.92
N ILE A 74 20.71 15.13 3.59
CA ILE A 74 20.00 14.08 2.85
C ILE A 74 20.70 12.75 3.08
N LEU A 75 22.00 12.64 2.81
CA LEU A 75 22.73 11.37 2.90
C LEU A 75 22.65 10.74 4.30
N LYS A 76 22.66 11.56 5.35
CA LYS A 76 22.52 11.11 6.74
C LYS A 76 21.10 10.63 7.09
N ASN A 77 20.07 11.21 6.48
CA ASN A 77 18.67 10.95 6.82
C ASN A 77 17.94 10.01 5.86
N THR A 78 18.50 9.76 4.68
CA THR A 78 18.01 8.79 3.69
C THR A 78 18.06 7.37 4.25
N LEU A 79 17.02 6.59 3.95
CA LEU A 79 17.01 5.14 4.10
C LEU A 79 17.65 4.50 2.86
N TYR A 80 18.68 3.69 3.08
CA TYR A 80 19.34 2.90 2.04
C TYR A 80 18.84 1.47 2.11
N ILE A 81 18.43 0.92 0.97
CA ILE A 81 17.92 -0.45 0.87
C ILE A 81 18.95 -1.29 0.10
N VAL A 82 19.39 -2.38 0.71
CA VAL A 82 20.37 -3.31 0.13
C VAL A 82 19.72 -4.69 0.01
N VAL A 83 19.52 -5.15 -1.22
CA VAL A 83 18.93 -6.46 -1.55
C VAL A 83 19.87 -7.17 -2.52
N LEU A 84 20.70 -8.08 -1.99
CA LEU A 84 21.73 -8.80 -2.73
C LEU A 84 21.95 -10.19 -2.10
N GLY A 85 22.59 -11.10 -2.84
CA GLY A 85 22.93 -12.44 -2.35
C GLY A 85 22.22 -13.56 -3.09
N SER A 86 20.99 -13.35 -3.57
CA SER A 86 20.21 -14.40 -4.23
C SER A 86 20.95 -14.98 -5.44
N ASN A 87 21.45 -14.11 -6.33
CA ASN A 87 22.17 -14.52 -7.54
C ASN A 87 23.51 -15.19 -7.23
N ASP A 88 24.22 -14.73 -6.19
CA ASP A 88 25.49 -15.32 -5.77
C ASP A 88 25.31 -16.78 -5.33
N ILE A 89 24.21 -17.05 -4.62
CA ILE A 89 23.89 -18.39 -4.12
C ILE A 89 23.33 -19.24 -5.26
N SER A 90 22.23 -18.84 -5.90
CA SER A 90 21.56 -19.67 -6.90
C SER A 90 22.40 -19.85 -8.16
N ASN A 91 22.92 -18.76 -8.72
CA ASN A 91 23.51 -18.77 -10.06
C ASN A 91 25.01 -19.05 -9.95
N THR A 92 25.74 -18.26 -9.18
CA THR A 92 27.20 -18.33 -9.15
C THR A 92 27.69 -19.55 -8.39
N TYR A 93 27.14 -19.84 -7.21
CA TYR A 93 27.58 -21.00 -6.42
C TYR A 93 26.95 -22.32 -6.87
N PHE A 94 25.63 -22.40 -7.02
CA PHE A 94 24.96 -23.67 -7.32
C PHE A 94 24.81 -23.99 -8.81
N LEU A 95 24.40 -23.03 -9.64
CA LEU A 95 24.15 -23.29 -11.07
C LEU A 95 25.45 -23.47 -11.85
N THR A 96 26.37 -22.50 -11.80
CA THR A 96 27.64 -22.61 -12.54
C THR A 96 28.66 -23.52 -11.87
N SER A 97 28.53 -23.74 -10.56
CA SER A 97 29.47 -24.50 -9.71
C SER A 97 30.92 -24.00 -9.71
N VAL A 98 31.24 -22.86 -10.33
CA VAL A 98 32.61 -22.33 -10.43
C VAL A 98 33.20 -22.05 -9.04
N ARG A 99 32.38 -21.53 -8.12
CA ARG A 99 32.82 -21.23 -6.75
C ARG A 99 32.99 -22.46 -5.88
N GLN A 100 32.36 -23.59 -6.21
CA GLN A 100 32.58 -24.86 -5.50
C GLN A 100 34.00 -25.43 -5.72
N LEU A 101 34.67 -25.02 -6.82
CA LEU A 101 36.07 -25.39 -7.07
C LEU A 101 37.06 -24.53 -6.26
N GLN A 102 36.63 -23.36 -5.81
CA GLN A 102 37.50 -22.37 -5.15
C GLN A 102 37.32 -22.33 -3.64
N TYR A 103 36.13 -22.70 -3.15
CA TYR A 103 35.80 -22.72 -1.73
C TYR A 103 35.49 -24.15 -1.30
N PRO A 104 36.03 -24.61 -0.15
CA PRO A 104 35.88 -25.99 0.29
C PRO A 104 34.44 -26.36 0.68
N ASN A 105 33.60 -25.38 0.98
CA ASN A 105 32.18 -25.54 1.28
C ASN A 105 31.47 -24.17 1.17
N PHE A 106 30.14 -24.19 1.25
CA PHE A 106 29.34 -22.97 1.13
C PHE A 106 29.60 -21.99 2.28
N SER A 107 29.89 -22.47 3.48
CA SER A 107 30.19 -21.60 4.63
C SER A 107 31.38 -20.68 4.34
N ALA A 108 32.45 -21.20 3.72
CA ALA A 108 33.62 -20.43 3.31
C ALA A 108 33.30 -19.42 2.17
N TYR A 109 32.43 -19.79 1.24
CA TYR A 109 31.95 -18.86 0.21
C TYR A 109 31.07 -17.75 0.79
N ALA A 110 30.20 -18.07 1.75
CA ALA A 110 29.41 -17.08 2.48
C ALA A 110 30.31 -16.08 3.21
N ASP A 111 31.44 -16.51 3.79
CA ASP A 111 32.40 -15.59 4.42
C ASP A 111 33.01 -14.62 3.39
N PHE A 112 33.27 -15.06 2.16
CA PHE A 112 33.69 -14.18 1.07
C PHE A 112 32.60 -13.17 0.67
N MET A 113 31.35 -13.61 0.51
CA MET A 113 30.21 -12.72 0.22
C MET A 113 30.06 -11.66 1.32
N LEU A 114 30.15 -12.07 2.59
CA LEU A 114 30.03 -11.19 3.75
C LEU A 114 31.19 -10.21 3.88
N SER A 115 32.41 -10.61 3.49
CA SER A 115 33.54 -9.68 3.41
C SER A 115 33.24 -8.55 2.40
N SER A 116 32.68 -8.91 1.25
CA SER A 116 32.29 -7.96 0.21
C SER A 116 31.12 -7.07 0.67
N ALA A 117 30.11 -7.65 1.33
CA ALA A 117 29.00 -6.92 1.93
C ALA A 117 29.47 -5.91 2.99
N SER A 118 30.33 -6.34 3.92
CA SER A 118 30.87 -5.46 4.97
C SER A 118 31.69 -4.32 4.39
N THR A 119 32.49 -4.59 3.36
CA THR A 119 33.26 -3.55 2.67
C THR A 119 32.32 -2.53 2.06
N PHE A 120 31.32 -2.96 1.28
CA PHE A 120 30.33 -2.07 0.68
C PHE A 120 29.58 -1.22 1.72
N LEU A 121 29.11 -1.84 2.81
CA LEU A 121 28.39 -1.14 3.88
C LEU A 121 29.26 -0.08 4.57
N LYS A 122 30.56 -0.35 4.77
CA LYS A 122 31.52 0.62 5.30
C LYS A 122 31.77 1.77 4.34
N GLU A 123 31.84 1.49 3.03
CA GLU A 123 32.04 2.51 2.00
C GLU A 123 30.86 3.48 1.96
N ILE A 124 29.61 2.99 1.85
CA ILE A 124 28.44 3.90 1.85
C ILE A 124 28.27 4.63 3.19
N TYR A 125 28.67 4.02 4.31
CA TYR A 125 28.76 4.70 5.60
C TYR A 125 29.77 5.84 5.57
N GLY A 126 30.94 5.63 4.96
CA GLY A 126 31.97 6.63 4.73
C GLY A 126 31.46 7.82 3.89
N GLU A 127 30.58 7.55 2.93
CA GLU A 127 29.90 8.57 2.12
C GLU A 127 28.74 9.29 2.85
N GLY A 128 28.41 8.90 4.08
CA GLY A 128 27.42 9.57 4.92
C GLY A 128 26.14 8.78 5.20
N ALA A 129 25.99 7.57 4.67
CA ALA A 129 24.84 6.72 4.98
C ALA A 129 24.80 6.35 6.47
N ARG A 130 23.63 6.47 7.10
CA ARG A 130 23.43 6.10 8.52
C ARG A 130 22.26 5.15 8.76
N ARG A 131 21.25 5.12 7.89
CA ARG A 131 20.04 4.29 8.03
C ARG A 131 20.00 3.28 6.89
N ILE A 132 20.34 2.03 7.16
CA ILE A 132 20.53 1.01 6.12
C ILE A 132 19.67 -0.20 6.45
N ALA A 133 18.74 -0.55 5.58
CA ALA A 133 18.00 -1.80 5.63
C ALA A 133 18.69 -2.82 4.71
N VAL A 134 19.11 -3.95 5.28
CA VAL A 134 19.75 -5.04 4.54
C VAL A 134 18.85 -6.26 4.61
N PHE A 135 18.39 -6.70 3.44
CA PHE A 135 17.42 -7.78 3.33
C PHE A 135 18.13 -9.13 3.33
N SER A 136 17.50 -10.11 3.98
CA SER A 136 17.91 -11.50 3.91
C SER A 136 17.69 -12.06 2.50
N VAL A 137 18.34 -13.18 2.19
CA VAL A 137 18.04 -13.93 0.96
C VAL A 137 16.76 -14.77 1.19
N PRO A 138 15.79 -14.77 0.25
CA PRO A 138 14.54 -15.54 0.35
C PRO A 138 14.78 -17.06 0.24
N PRO A 139 13.77 -17.92 0.47
CA PRO A 139 13.91 -19.39 0.41
C PRO A 139 14.11 -19.91 -1.03
N LEU A 140 15.32 -19.70 -1.57
CA LEU A 140 15.63 -19.94 -2.99
C LEU A 140 15.34 -21.36 -3.47
N GLY A 141 15.50 -22.38 -2.61
CA GLY A 141 15.25 -23.77 -2.97
C GLY A 141 13.79 -24.09 -3.28
N TYR A 142 12.86 -23.19 -2.94
CA TYR A 142 11.43 -23.29 -3.26
C TYR A 142 11.05 -22.63 -4.58
N LEU A 143 11.94 -21.81 -5.17
CA LEU A 143 11.62 -21.08 -6.39
C LEU A 143 11.32 -22.05 -7.55
N PRO A 144 10.35 -21.73 -8.43
CA PRO A 144 10.01 -22.61 -9.56
C PRO A 144 11.21 -23.01 -10.42
N SER A 145 12.11 -22.06 -10.70
CA SER A 145 13.35 -22.30 -11.45
C SER A 145 14.29 -23.29 -10.77
N GLN A 146 14.52 -23.13 -9.46
CA GLN A 146 15.42 -24.00 -8.70
C GLN A 146 14.86 -25.42 -8.60
N ARG A 147 13.55 -25.57 -8.40
CA ARG A 147 12.86 -26.86 -8.43
C ARG A 147 12.98 -27.54 -9.78
N THR A 148 12.87 -26.80 -10.88
CA THR A 148 13.01 -27.32 -12.23
C THR A 148 14.43 -27.81 -12.52
N VAL A 149 15.45 -27.03 -12.14
CA VAL A 149 16.85 -27.35 -12.45
C VAL A 149 17.44 -28.38 -11.48
N GLY A 150 17.09 -28.30 -10.19
CA GLY A 150 17.73 -29.06 -9.12
C GLY A 150 16.84 -30.08 -8.39
N GLY A 151 15.52 -30.08 -8.64
CA GLY A 151 14.54 -30.92 -7.93
C GLY A 151 14.23 -32.27 -8.60
N GLY A 152 14.95 -32.63 -9.66
CA GLY A 152 14.70 -33.85 -10.45
C GLY A 152 13.36 -33.84 -11.19
N ILE A 153 12.92 -35.01 -11.65
CA ILE A 153 11.70 -35.16 -12.48
C ILE A 153 10.45 -34.63 -11.76
N ARG A 154 10.40 -34.76 -10.43
CA ARG A 154 9.27 -34.31 -9.60
C ARG A 154 9.29 -32.82 -9.26
N ARG A 155 10.36 -32.10 -9.61
CA ARG A 155 10.57 -30.70 -9.21
C ARG A 155 10.45 -30.56 -7.68
N ASP A 156 11.11 -31.46 -6.95
CA ASP A 156 11.16 -31.46 -5.49
C ASP A 156 11.93 -30.20 -4.98
N VAL A 157 11.67 -29.78 -3.74
CA VAL A 157 12.36 -28.64 -3.12
C VAL A 157 13.86 -28.92 -3.01
N VAL A 158 14.70 -27.94 -3.35
CA VAL A 158 16.16 -28.09 -3.34
C VAL A 158 16.73 -27.71 -1.97
N VAL A 159 16.66 -28.65 -1.01
CA VAL A 159 17.03 -28.45 0.41
C VAL A 159 18.42 -27.83 0.58
N LYS A 160 19.43 -28.34 -0.14
CA LYS A 160 20.82 -27.85 -0.07
C LYS A 160 20.98 -26.36 -0.36
N ILE A 161 20.11 -25.78 -1.19
CA ILE A 161 20.12 -24.35 -1.50
C ILE A 161 19.56 -23.56 -0.31
N ASN A 162 18.47 -24.04 0.31
CA ASN A 162 17.90 -23.41 1.50
C ASN A 162 18.85 -23.47 2.71
N ASP A 163 19.57 -24.59 2.90
CA ASP A 163 20.60 -24.70 3.93
C ASP A 163 21.68 -23.63 3.75
N ALA A 164 22.14 -23.43 2.51
CA ALA A 164 23.08 -22.38 2.16
C ALA A 164 22.51 -20.97 2.44
N VAL A 165 21.27 -20.71 2.04
CA VAL A 165 20.59 -19.44 2.35
C VAL A 165 20.54 -19.18 3.86
N GLN A 166 20.18 -20.18 4.67
CA GLN A 166 20.15 -20.03 6.13
C GLN A 166 21.53 -19.78 6.73
N ILE A 167 22.58 -20.45 6.23
CA ILE A 167 23.98 -20.18 6.63
C ILE A 167 24.33 -18.72 6.35
N PHE A 168 24.04 -18.24 5.13
CA PHE A 168 24.34 -16.86 4.74
C PHE A 168 23.55 -15.86 5.60
N ASN A 169 22.23 -16.01 5.70
CA ASN A 169 21.35 -15.11 6.45
C ASN A 169 21.74 -15.02 7.94
N THR A 170 22.05 -16.17 8.56
CA THR A 170 22.49 -16.21 9.98
C THR A 170 23.79 -15.45 10.18
N LYS A 171 24.76 -15.63 9.27
CA LYS A 171 26.03 -14.92 9.34
C LYS A 171 25.88 -13.42 9.02
N LEU A 172 25.00 -13.06 8.07
CA LEU A 172 24.68 -11.69 7.71
C LEU A 172 24.12 -10.92 8.90
N SER A 173 23.11 -11.46 9.59
CA SER A 173 22.54 -10.83 10.80
C SER A 173 23.62 -10.51 11.83
N LYS A 174 24.49 -11.48 12.14
CA LYS A 174 25.62 -11.29 13.09
C LYS A 174 26.63 -10.26 12.61
N GLN A 175 26.90 -10.20 11.31
CA GLN A 175 27.81 -9.22 10.74
C GLN A 175 27.25 -7.80 10.85
N LEU A 176 25.94 -7.61 10.64
CA LEU A 176 25.28 -6.31 10.81
C LEU A 176 25.29 -5.84 12.27
N GLU A 177 25.08 -6.75 13.23
CA GLU A 177 25.26 -6.46 14.66
C GLU A 177 26.68 -5.98 14.97
N SER A 178 27.69 -6.68 14.45
CA SER A 178 29.09 -6.30 14.59
C SER A 178 29.39 -4.93 13.96
N LEU A 179 28.82 -4.63 12.79
CA LEU A 179 29.00 -3.34 12.13
C LEU A 179 28.36 -2.20 12.93
N ASN A 180 27.13 -2.39 13.43
CA ASN A 180 26.46 -1.41 14.29
C ASN A 180 27.25 -1.10 15.56
N HIS A 181 27.91 -2.10 16.15
CA HIS A 181 28.76 -1.89 17.33
C HIS A 181 30.01 -1.06 17.02
N ASN A 182 30.59 -1.24 15.83
CA ASN A 182 31.87 -0.64 15.45
C ASN A 182 31.74 0.68 14.67
N LEU A 183 30.57 1.00 14.14
CA LEU A 183 30.31 2.18 13.32
C LEU A 183 29.35 3.13 14.08
N PRO A 184 29.87 4.20 14.70
CA PRO A 184 29.05 5.09 15.51
C PRO A 184 27.97 5.76 14.65
N ASP A 185 26.81 6.02 15.27
CA ASP A 185 25.60 6.57 14.64
C ASP A 185 25.01 5.75 13.49
N SER A 186 25.55 4.56 13.19
CA SER A 186 24.97 3.67 12.19
C SER A 186 23.76 2.94 12.75
N ARG A 187 22.76 2.75 11.89
CA ARG A 187 21.56 1.95 12.13
C ARG A 187 21.37 1.05 10.93
N MET A 188 22.04 -0.10 10.98
CA MET A 188 21.88 -1.18 10.01
C MET A 188 20.84 -2.17 10.55
N VAL A 189 19.73 -2.35 9.84
CA VAL A 189 18.64 -3.24 10.24
C VAL A 189 18.64 -4.45 9.31
N TYR A 190 18.67 -5.64 9.92
CA TYR A 190 18.43 -6.89 9.21
C TYR A 190 16.93 -7.06 8.98
N ILE A 191 16.52 -7.25 7.72
CA ILE A 191 15.13 -7.49 7.35
C ILE A 191 14.99 -8.94 6.89
N ASP A 192 14.26 -9.73 7.67
CA ASP A 192 13.98 -11.13 7.35
C ASP A 192 12.83 -11.24 6.35
N VAL A 193 13.17 -11.59 5.12
CA VAL A 193 12.19 -11.98 4.08
C VAL A 193 12.14 -13.49 3.87
N TYR A 194 13.02 -14.26 4.52
CA TYR A 194 13.06 -15.70 4.34
C TYR A 194 11.81 -16.36 4.90
N ASN A 195 11.51 -16.10 6.18
CA ASN A 195 10.41 -16.77 6.88
C ASN A 195 9.02 -16.36 6.35
N PRO A 196 8.73 -15.05 6.12
CA PRO A 196 7.43 -14.65 5.58
C PRO A 196 7.16 -15.24 4.19
N LEU A 197 8.14 -15.18 3.28
CA LEU A 197 7.98 -15.75 1.94
C LEU A 197 7.90 -17.27 1.98
N LEU A 198 8.61 -17.94 2.89
CA LEU A 198 8.48 -19.38 3.07
C LEU A 198 7.06 -19.78 3.48
N ASP A 199 6.47 -19.04 4.42
CA ASP A 199 5.07 -19.28 4.85
C ASP A 199 4.10 -19.11 3.68
N ILE A 200 4.24 -18.03 2.91
CA ILE A 200 3.42 -17.79 1.72
C ILE A 200 3.59 -18.92 0.70
N ILE A 201 4.83 -19.33 0.39
CA ILE A 201 5.08 -20.35 -0.65
C ILE A 201 4.58 -21.73 -0.22
N VAL A 202 4.77 -22.10 1.05
CA VAL A 202 4.36 -23.43 1.55
C VAL A 202 2.86 -23.49 1.80
N ASN A 203 2.29 -22.42 2.34
CA ASN A 203 0.88 -22.35 2.73
C ASN A 203 0.06 -21.47 1.77
N TYR A 204 0.44 -21.41 0.49
CA TYR A 204 -0.11 -20.47 -0.49
C TYR A 204 -1.64 -20.47 -0.60
N GLN A 205 -2.29 -21.62 -0.39
CA GLN A 205 -3.75 -21.74 -0.39
C GLN A 205 -4.41 -20.91 0.72
N LYS A 206 -3.75 -20.75 1.87
CA LYS A 206 -4.20 -19.88 2.98
C LYS A 206 -4.25 -18.41 2.56
N TYR A 207 -3.45 -18.02 1.58
CA TYR A 207 -3.34 -16.66 1.04
C TYR A 207 -4.17 -16.47 -0.23
N GLY A 208 -5.03 -17.43 -0.59
CA GLY A 208 -5.91 -17.33 -1.76
C GLY A 208 -5.25 -17.72 -3.09
N TYR A 209 -3.95 -18.03 -3.10
CA TYR A 209 -3.28 -18.53 -4.30
C TYR A 209 -3.71 -19.98 -4.61
N LYS A 210 -3.75 -20.32 -5.89
CA LYS A 210 -4.02 -21.68 -6.38
C LYS A 210 -2.74 -22.39 -6.86
N VAL A 211 -1.69 -21.64 -7.17
CA VAL A 211 -0.42 -22.17 -7.71
C VAL A 211 0.77 -21.61 -6.96
N GLY A 212 1.47 -22.47 -6.20
CA GLY A 212 2.65 -22.11 -5.41
C GLY A 212 3.99 -22.62 -5.94
N ASP A 213 4.02 -23.30 -7.10
CA ASP A 213 5.22 -23.99 -7.59
C ASP A 213 5.63 -23.64 -9.03
N ARG A 214 4.91 -22.72 -9.67
CA ARG A 214 5.15 -22.21 -11.02
C ARG A 214 4.83 -20.73 -11.06
N GLY A 215 5.50 -20.02 -11.96
CA GLY A 215 5.16 -18.65 -12.32
C GLY A 215 3.95 -18.57 -13.26
N CYS A 216 3.31 -17.42 -13.31
CA CYS A 216 2.29 -17.10 -14.32
C CYS A 216 2.89 -17.01 -15.74
N CYS A 217 4.14 -16.58 -15.85
CA CYS A 217 4.80 -16.33 -17.13
C CYS A 217 5.37 -17.59 -17.79
N GLY A 218 4.98 -17.84 -19.05
CA GLY A 218 5.45 -18.94 -19.88
C GLY A 218 4.96 -20.29 -19.36
N THR A 219 5.87 -21.27 -19.29
CA THR A 219 5.56 -22.48 -18.53
C THR A 219 5.65 -22.22 -17.02
N GLY A 220 6.16 -21.07 -16.58
CA GLY A 220 6.34 -20.76 -15.16
C GLY A 220 7.42 -21.59 -14.48
N THR A 221 8.22 -22.35 -15.24
CA THR A 221 9.19 -23.29 -14.67
C THR A 221 10.63 -22.83 -14.78
N ILE A 222 10.95 -21.98 -15.77
CA ILE A 222 12.31 -21.47 -15.97
C ILE A 222 12.36 -20.05 -16.55
N GLU A 223 11.23 -19.55 -17.02
CA GLU A 223 11.09 -18.24 -17.62
C GLU A 223 11.31 -17.15 -16.58
N VAL A 224 12.32 -16.31 -16.82
CA VAL A 224 12.70 -15.15 -16.02
C VAL A 224 13.52 -14.24 -16.93
N VAL A 225 13.53 -12.93 -16.67
CA VAL A 225 14.24 -11.93 -17.49
C VAL A 225 13.88 -12.07 -18.98
N LEU A 226 14.83 -12.40 -19.87
CA LEU A 226 14.62 -12.47 -21.32
C LEU A 226 13.62 -13.53 -21.75
N LEU A 227 13.45 -14.60 -20.97
CA LEU A 227 12.53 -15.69 -21.28
C LEU A 227 11.09 -15.37 -20.88
N CYS A 228 10.88 -14.39 -19.99
CA CYS A 228 9.58 -13.86 -19.64
C CYS A 228 9.41 -12.46 -20.25
N ASN A 229 8.89 -12.40 -21.49
CA ASN A 229 8.74 -11.16 -22.23
C ASN A 229 7.34 -11.05 -22.85
N ARG A 230 7.05 -9.94 -23.54
CA ARG A 230 5.73 -9.67 -24.15
C ARG A 230 5.22 -10.72 -25.15
N PHE A 231 6.10 -11.59 -25.64
CA PHE A 231 5.75 -12.66 -26.57
C PHE A 231 5.61 -14.02 -25.88
N THR A 232 5.98 -14.11 -24.60
CA THR A 232 5.82 -15.30 -23.78
C THR A 232 4.35 -15.40 -23.35
N PRO A 233 3.69 -16.57 -23.50
CA PRO A 233 2.32 -16.76 -23.01
C PRO A 233 2.20 -16.44 -21.51
N LEU A 234 1.08 -15.86 -21.10
CA LEU A 234 0.79 -15.56 -19.69
C LEU A 234 -0.41 -16.39 -19.23
N CYS A 235 -0.46 -16.68 -17.93
CA CYS A 235 -1.65 -17.24 -17.31
C CYS A 235 -2.84 -16.26 -17.40
N SER A 236 -4.06 -16.77 -17.22
CA SER A 236 -5.29 -15.96 -17.34
C SER A 236 -5.56 -15.06 -16.13
N ASN A 237 -5.02 -15.41 -14.97
CA ASN A 237 -5.18 -14.67 -13.71
C ASN A 237 -3.92 -14.87 -12.86
N ASP A 238 -3.07 -13.86 -12.82
CA ASP A 238 -1.81 -13.85 -12.07
C ASP A 238 -2.03 -13.80 -10.55
N LEU A 239 -3.17 -13.29 -10.08
CA LEU A 239 -3.56 -13.31 -8.66
C LEU A 239 -3.72 -14.74 -8.10
N GLU A 240 -3.82 -15.76 -8.96
CA GLU A 240 -3.88 -17.16 -8.53
C GLU A 240 -2.48 -17.77 -8.30
N TYR A 241 -1.41 -17.07 -8.64
CA TYR A 241 -0.04 -17.56 -8.60
C TYR A 241 0.76 -16.82 -7.52
N VAL A 242 1.52 -17.57 -6.72
CA VAL A 242 2.49 -16.97 -5.78
C VAL A 242 3.61 -16.24 -6.52
N PHE A 243 3.93 -16.69 -7.75
CA PHE A 243 5.05 -16.20 -8.53
C PHE A 243 4.59 -15.60 -9.86
N TRP A 244 5.12 -14.43 -10.20
CA TRP A 244 4.89 -13.81 -11.52
C TRP A 244 5.68 -14.56 -12.60
N ASP A 245 6.98 -14.75 -12.36
CA ASP A 245 7.88 -15.52 -13.22
C ASP A 245 8.47 -16.72 -12.44
N SER A 246 9.48 -17.40 -12.97
CA SER A 246 10.06 -18.57 -12.29
C SER A 246 10.96 -18.24 -11.08
N PHE A 247 11.06 -16.96 -10.69
CA PHE A 247 11.96 -16.45 -9.66
C PHE A 247 11.32 -15.43 -8.72
N HIS A 248 10.49 -14.51 -9.23
CA HIS A 248 9.93 -13.37 -8.49
C HIS A 248 8.47 -13.64 -8.06
N PRO A 249 8.08 -13.30 -6.81
CA PRO A 249 6.69 -13.33 -6.36
C PRO A 249 5.77 -12.41 -7.18
N THR A 250 4.46 -12.65 -7.15
CA THR A 250 3.44 -11.70 -7.63
C THR A 250 3.28 -10.52 -6.65
N GLU A 251 2.87 -9.35 -7.15
CA GLU A 251 2.86 -8.08 -6.41
C GLU A 251 1.85 -8.02 -5.23
N THR A 252 1.00 -9.01 -5.03
CA THR A 252 -0.25 -8.81 -4.27
C THR A 252 -0.16 -8.58 -2.76
N GLU A 253 0.94 -8.84 -2.03
CA GLU A 253 0.87 -8.80 -0.56
C GLU A 253 2.18 -8.44 0.18
N GLU A 254 2.81 -7.30 -0.12
CA GLU A 254 3.85 -6.77 0.80
C GLU A 254 3.28 -6.18 2.12
N LEU A 255 1.95 -6.06 2.26
CA LEU A 255 1.29 -5.50 3.47
C LEU A 255 0.20 -6.39 4.10
N GLY A 256 -0.12 -7.56 3.53
CA GLY A 256 -1.18 -8.45 4.03
C GLY A 256 -2.58 -7.81 4.06
N VAL A 257 -2.82 -6.81 3.22
CA VAL A 257 -4.13 -6.17 3.02
C VAL A 257 -4.64 -6.61 1.66
N LYS A 258 -5.84 -7.19 1.63
CA LYS A 258 -6.52 -7.59 0.39
C LYS A 258 -6.65 -6.41 -0.56
N GLU A 259 -6.51 -6.67 -1.86
CA GLU A 259 -6.81 -5.69 -2.91
C GLU A 259 -8.28 -5.19 -2.80
N PHE A 260 -9.20 -6.08 -2.43
CA PHE A 260 -10.60 -5.75 -2.17
C PHE A 260 -11.06 -6.33 -0.83
N LEU A 261 -11.68 -5.50 0.00
CA LEU A 261 -12.39 -5.96 1.19
C LEU A 261 -13.77 -6.49 0.81
N PRO A 262 -14.09 -7.77 1.05
CA PRO A 262 -15.41 -8.30 0.75
C PRO A 262 -16.47 -7.64 1.64
N ALA A 263 -17.68 -7.47 1.10
CA ALA A 263 -18.81 -7.00 1.90
C ALA A 263 -19.16 -8.06 2.96
N TYR A 264 -19.44 -7.64 4.19
CA TYR A 264 -19.80 -8.56 5.27
C TYR A 264 -21.07 -9.38 4.96
N LEU A 265 -21.97 -8.83 4.14
CA LEU A 265 -23.19 -9.48 3.70
C LEU A 265 -23.05 -10.30 2.41
N ASP A 266 -21.84 -10.45 1.86
CA ASP A 266 -21.64 -11.33 0.71
C ASP A 266 -22.01 -12.78 1.10
N PRO A 267 -22.99 -13.42 0.43
CA PRO A 267 -23.37 -14.79 0.73
C PRO A 267 -22.23 -15.81 0.54
N ASN A 268 -21.16 -15.44 -0.17
CA ASN A 268 -19.99 -16.27 -0.41
C ASN A 268 -18.82 -15.99 0.54
N LEU A 269 -18.97 -15.07 1.50
CA LEU A 269 -17.92 -14.70 2.45
C LEU A 269 -17.44 -15.93 3.25
N GLN A 270 -16.17 -16.29 3.11
CA GLN A 270 -15.61 -17.44 3.82
C GLN A 270 -15.14 -17.06 5.24
N PRO A 271 -15.16 -17.98 6.22
CA PRO A 271 -14.68 -17.70 7.57
C PRO A 271 -13.23 -17.19 7.64
N ASP A 272 -12.33 -17.72 6.80
CA ASP A 272 -10.92 -17.31 6.74
C ASP A 272 -10.77 -15.83 6.31
N GLU A 273 -11.73 -15.33 5.53
CA GLU A 273 -11.73 -13.94 5.07
C GLU A 273 -12.05 -12.94 6.18
N LEU A 274 -12.69 -13.38 7.26
CA LEU A 274 -12.95 -12.54 8.42
C LEU A 274 -11.65 -12.07 9.05
N ALA A 275 -10.62 -12.92 9.11
CA ALA A 275 -9.36 -12.60 9.76
C ALA A 275 -8.52 -11.55 9.01
N THR A 276 -8.84 -11.29 7.74
CA THR A 276 -8.11 -10.41 6.83
C THR A 276 -8.86 -9.13 6.47
N GLY A 277 -10.08 -8.95 7.00
CA GLY A 277 -10.87 -7.73 6.90
C GLY A 277 -12.12 -7.87 6.04
N VAL A 278 -13.15 -7.09 6.38
CA VAL A 278 -14.45 -7.03 5.71
C VAL A 278 -14.97 -5.59 5.67
N CYS A 279 -15.94 -5.31 4.80
CA CYS A 279 -16.59 -4.01 4.66
C CYS A 279 -18.05 -4.06 5.15
N PHE A 280 -18.42 -3.14 6.04
CA PHE A 280 -19.79 -2.96 6.55
C PHE A 280 -20.52 -1.77 5.90
N ALA A 281 -19.85 -1.02 5.04
CA ALA A 281 -20.37 0.22 4.50
C ALA A 281 -21.62 -0.01 3.64
N SER A 282 -22.55 0.95 3.69
CA SER A 282 -23.78 0.95 2.90
C SER A 282 -23.95 2.30 2.20
N GLY A 283 -24.14 2.26 0.88
CA GLY A 283 -24.40 3.46 0.09
C GLY A 283 -25.67 4.17 0.55
N GLY A 284 -25.58 5.47 0.80
CA GLY A 284 -26.69 6.27 1.35
C GLY A 284 -26.77 6.33 2.88
N ALA A 285 -25.89 5.61 3.61
CA ALA A 285 -25.84 5.69 5.05
C ALA A 285 -25.28 7.03 5.57
N GLY A 286 -25.65 7.38 6.80
CA GLY A 286 -25.23 8.60 7.50
C GLY A 286 -25.20 8.40 9.01
N TYR A 287 -24.67 9.41 9.73
CA TYR A 287 -24.71 9.43 11.20
C TYR A 287 -26.13 9.64 11.74
N ASP A 288 -26.97 10.35 11.00
CA ASP A 288 -28.39 10.51 11.25
C ASP A 288 -29.15 9.25 10.81
N PRO A 289 -29.87 8.56 11.72
CA PRO A 289 -30.68 7.41 11.35
C PRO A 289 -31.70 7.72 10.24
N LEU A 290 -32.24 8.95 10.19
CA LEU A 290 -33.20 9.37 9.19
C LEU A 290 -32.60 9.34 7.77
N THR A 291 -31.31 9.65 7.64
CA THR A 291 -30.59 9.61 6.37
C THR A 291 -30.62 8.22 5.76
N SER A 292 -30.22 7.23 6.55
CA SER A 292 -30.18 5.84 6.10
C SER A 292 -31.59 5.30 5.83
N GLN A 293 -32.57 5.63 6.69
CA GLN A 293 -33.97 5.21 6.52
C GLN A 293 -34.58 5.75 5.22
N THR A 294 -34.36 7.04 4.93
CA THR A 294 -34.90 7.67 3.71
C THR A 294 -34.26 7.11 2.45
N ALA A 295 -32.98 6.73 2.52
CA ALA A 295 -32.25 6.11 1.41
C ALA A 295 -32.53 4.61 1.23
N GLY A 296 -33.20 3.96 2.19
CA GLY A 296 -33.30 2.49 2.23
C GLY A 296 -31.95 1.80 2.45
N ALA A 297 -31.00 2.49 3.09
CA ALA A 297 -29.66 2.02 3.38
C ALA A 297 -29.59 1.33 4.75
N ILE A 298 -28.54 0.53 4.96
CA ILE A 298 -28.26 -0.09 6.27
C ILE A 298 -27.84 1.00 7.25
N THR A 299 -28.57 1.14 8.35
CA THR A 299 -28.32 2.21 9.33
C THR A 299 -26.98 2.03 10.05
N LEU A 300 -26.43 3.11 10.62
CA LEU A 300 -25.18 3.02 11.41
C LEU A 300 -25.31 2.02 12.57
N SER A 301 -26.47 1.97 13.23
CA SER A 301 -26.76 1.00 14.29
C SER A 301 -26.76 -0.44 13.77
N ASP A 302 -27.31 -0.69 12.58
CA ASP A 302 -27.30 -2.01 11.97
C ASP A 302 -25.87 -2.40 11.52
N GLN A 303 -25.08 -1.46 10.99
CA GLN A 303 -23.66 -1.70 10.66
C GLN A 303 -22.85 -2.04 11.93
N LEU A 304 -23.13 -1.37 13.06
CA LEU A 304 -22.54 -1.72 14.34
C LEU A 304 -22.98 -3.12 14.82
N GLN A 305 -24.25 -3.46 14.62
CA GLN A 305 -24.75 -4.80 14.96
C GLN A 305 -24.07 -5.88 14.10
N MET A 306 -23.88 -5.63 12.81
CA MET A 306 -23.09 -6.49 11.93
C MET A 306 -21.65 -6.63 12.41
N PHE A 307 -21.03 -5.55 12.89
CA PHE A 307 -19.69 -5.61 13.48
C PHE A 307 -19.66 -6.46 14.77
N LYS A 308 -20.68 -6.34 15.63
CA LYS A 308 -20.83 -7.21 16.83
C LYS A 308 -20.99 -8.68 16.46
N GLU A 309 -21.73 -8.99 15.40
CA GLU A 309 -21.85 -10.36 14.89
C GLU A 309 -20.54 -10.86 14.28
N TYR A 310 -19.84 -9.99 13.55
CA TYR A 310 -18.52 -10.28 13.00
C TYR A 310 -17.53 -10.65 14.09
N THR A 311 -17.47 -9.94 15.22
CA THR A 311 -16.54 -10.28 16.31
C THR A 311 -16.84 -11.65 16.91
N VAL A 312 -18.11 -12.04 17.01
CA VAL A 312 -18.52 -13.39 17.44
C VAL A 312 -18.05 -14.45 16.44
N LYS A 313 -18.31 -14.25 15.14
CA LYS A 313 -17.90 -15.18 14.09
C LYS A 313 -16.36 -15.32 14.00
N LEU A 314 -15.66 -14.19 14.10
CA LEU A 314 -14.20 -14.18 14.13
C LEU A 314 -13.67 -14.96 15.33
N ASN A 315 -14.24 -14.74 16.53
CA ASN A 315 -13.87 -15.47 17.73
C ASN A 315 -14.09 -16.98 17.60
N GLN A 316 -15.22 -17.40 17.04
CA GLN A 316 -15.48 -18.82 16.76
C GLN A 316 -14.46 -19.43 15.80
N HIS A 317 -13.93 -18.63 14.87
CA HIS A 317 -13.03 -19.10 13.83
C HIS A 317 -11.55 -19.11 14.26
N VAL A 318 -11.05 -18.05 14.90
CA VAL A 318 -9.62 -17.90 15.25
C VAL A 318 -9.32 -17.97 16.75
N GLY A 319 -10.35 -18.03 17.60
CA GLY A 319 -10.24 -18.00 19.05
C GLY A 319 -10.04 -16.61 19.65
N GLU A 320 -10.24 -16.50 20.96
CA GLU A 320 -10.36 -15.23 21.68
C GLU A 320 -9.07 -14.40 21.63
N ASN A 321 -7.93 -15.02 21.96
CA ASN A 321 -6.63 -14.33 21.97
C ASN A 321 -6.29 -13.74 20.60
N ARG A 322 -6.54 -14.51 19.52
CA ARG A 322 -6.26 -14.05 18.15
C ARG A 322 -7.26 -13.00 17.70
N THR A 323 -8.52 -13.09 18.12
CA THR A 323 -9.54 -12.07 17.86
C THR A 323 -9.17 -10.74 18.49
N ASN A 324 -8.81 -10.74 19.77
CA ASN A 324 -8.35 -9.53 20.47
C ASN A 324 -7.10 -8.94 19.82
N PHE A 325 -6.17 -9.78 19.38
CA PHE A 325 -5.01 -9.34 18.60
C PHE A 325 -5.41 -8.68 17.29
N ILE A 326 -6.32 -9.28 16.51
CA ILE A 326 -6.78 -8.73 15.23
C ILE A 326 -7.47 -7.39 15.46
N LEU A 327 -8.45 -7.32 16.35
CA LEU A 327 -9.24 -6.10 16.60
C LEU A 327 -8.38 -4.93 17.10
N SER A 328 -7.39 -5.20 17.96
CA SER A 328 -6.49 -4.16 18.47
C SER A 328 -5.44 -3.70 17.45
N ASN A 329 -5.13 -4.50 16.43
CA ASN A 329 -4.10 -4.18 15.43
C ASN A 329 -4.65 -3.73 14.08
N ALA A 330 -5.90 -4.07 13.77
CA ALA A 330 -6.59 -3.69 12.54
C ALA A 330 -6.78 -2.17 12.43
N LEU A 331 -6.82 -1.69 11.19
CA LEU A 331 -7.22 -0.33 10.84
C LEU A 331 -8.71 -0.31 10.52
N PHE A 332 -9.44 0.57 11.19
CA PHE A 332 -10.87 0.80 10.95
C PHE A 332 -11.05 2.11 10.22
N PHE A 333 -11.64 2.09 9.03
CA PHE A 333 -11.96 3.31 8.30
C PHE A 333 -13.45 3.63 8.40
N VAL A 334 -13.78 4.87 8.77
CA VAL A 334 -15.15 5.36 8.88
C VAL A 334 -15.35 6.51 7.90
N VAL A 335 -16.32 6.35 6.99
CA VAL A 335 -16.66 7.34 5.94
C VAL A 335 -18.16 7.59 5.96
N LEU A 336 -18.60 8.54 6.79
CA LEU A 336 -20.00 8.90 7.05
C LEU A 336 -20.12 10.41 7.22
N GLY A 337 -21.33 10.97 7.20
CA GLY A 337 -21.58 12.42 7.35
C GLY A 337 -21.98 13.11 6.04
N THR A 338 -21.47 12.63 4.90
CA THR A 338 -21.72 13.25 3.59
C THR A 338 -23.20 13.27 3.23
N ASN A 339 -23.88 12.12 3.36
CA ASN A 339 -25.30 12.00 3.02
C ASN A 339 -26.20 12.79 3.97
N ASP A 340 -25.79 12.92 5.24
CA ASP A 340 -26.54 13.68 6.26
C ASP A 340 -26.65 15.16 5.85
N ILE A 341 -25.51 15.77 5.52
CA ILE A 341 -25.47 17.19 5.12
C ILE A 341 -25.99 17.37 3.69
N SER A 342 -25.50 16.57 2.75
CA SER A 342 -25.84 16.67 1.32
C SER A 342 -27.33 16.40 1.08
N ASN A 343 -27.78 15.21 1.48
CA ASN A 343 -29.07 14.69 1.02
C ASN A 343 -30.16 15.00 2.03
N THR A 344 -29.93 14.75 3.32
CA THR A 344 -30.96 14.92 4.35
C THR A 344 -31.15 16.37 4.78
N TYR A 345 -30.07 17.13 4.93
CA TYR A 345 -30.17 18.53 5.32
C TYR A 345 -30.48 19.44 4.12
N PHE A 346 -29.72 19.37 3.04
CA PHE A 346 -29.84 20.32 1.93
C PHE A 346 -30.79 19.89 0.82
N LEU A 347 -30.74 18.64 0.36
CA LEU A 347 -31.57 18.21 -0.78
C LEU A 347 -33.03 17.96 -0.40
N SER A 348 -33.28 17.26 0.71
CA SER A 348 -34.65 16.91 1.15
C SER A 348 -35.27 17.91 2.12
N HIS A 349 -34.46 18.81 2.69
CA HIS A 349 -34.87 19.80 3.69
C HIS A 349 -35.46 19.23 4.99
N LEU A 350 -35.42 17.90 5.21
CA LEU A 350 -36.12 17.22 6.30
C LEU A 350 -35.69 17.71 7.69
N ARG A 351 -34.41 18.11 7.84
CA ARG A 351 -33.85 18.55 9.12
C ARG A 351 -33.83 20.06 9.31
N GLN A 352 -34.12 20.86 8.28
CA GLN A 352 -34.05 22.34 8.35
C GLN A 352 -35.12 22.96 9.27
N LEU A 353 -36.24 22.26 9.49
CA LEU A 353 -37.27 22.70 10.43
C LEU A 353 -36.91 22.45 11.90
N GLN A 354 -35.94 21.58 12.15
CA GLN A 354 -35.54 21.15 13.49
C GLN A 354 -34.19 21.72 13.90
N TYR A 355 -33.29 21.92 12.93
CA TYR A 355 -31.91 22.30 13.17
C TYR A 355 -31.46 23.36 12.17
N ASP A 356 -30.75 24.37 12.66
CA ASP A 356 -29.82 25.11 11.83
C ASP A 356 -28.54 24.28 11.57
N VAL A 357 -27.68 24.75 10.67
CA VAL A 357 -26.47 24.00 10.29
C VAL A 357 -25.54 23.73 11.49
N PRO A 358 -25.27 24.71 12.39
CA PRO A 358 -24.48 24.44 13.58
C PRO A 358 -25.08 23.35 14.48
N ALA A 359 -26.38 23.42 14.82
CA ALA A 359 -27.02 22.44 15.69
C ALA A 359 -27.11 21.05 15.05
N TYR A 360 -27.34 20.98 13.74
CA TYR A 360 -27.32 19.70 13.03
C TYR A 360 -25.91 19.09 13.03
N SER A 361 -24.88 19.90 12.84
CA SER A 361 -23.49 19.43 12.93
C SER A 361 -23.14 18.91 14.32
N ASP A 362 -23.66 19.53 15.39
CA ASP A 362 -23.50 19.02 16.77
C ASP A 362 -24.20 17.67 16.96
N PHE A 363 -25.41 17.53 16.41
CA PHE A 363 -26.12 16.26 16.41
C PHE A 363 -25.32 15.13 15.74
N LEU A 364 -24.80 15.38 14.53
CA LEU A 364 -24.01 14.38 13.79
C LEU A 364 -22.71 14.02 14.51
N VAL A 365 -22.00 15.01 15.09
CA VAL A 365 -20.76 14.77 15.83
C VAL A 365 -21.01 13.97 17.11
N ASN A 366 -22.12 14.21 17.81
CA ASN A 366 -22.50 13.40 18.97
C ASN A 366 -22.75 11.94 18.56
N SER A 367 -23.52 11.71 17.50
CA SER A 367 -23.74 10.36 16.95
C SER A 367 -22.43 9.68 16.51
N ALA A 368 -21.51 10.42 15.88
CA ALA A 368 -20.19 9.90 15.53
C ALA A 368 -19.36 9.53 16.75
N SER A 369 -19.34 10.39 17.78
CA SER A 369 -18.62 10.15 19.03
C SER A 369 -19.11 8.88 19.73
N ASP A 370 -20.42 8.69 19.78
CA ASP A 370 -21.01 7.52 20.44
C ASP A 370 -20.67 6.23 19.68
N PHE A 371 -20.75 6.26 18.35
CA PHE A 371 -20.31 5.14 17.52
C PHE A 371 -18.83 4.79 17.74
N PHE A 372 -17.94 5.80 17.81
CA PHE A 372 -16.51 5.56 18.05
C PHE A 372 -16.25 4.92 19.42
N LYS A 373 -16.99 5.33 20.46
CA LYS A 373 -16.92 4.69 21.77
C LYS A 373 -17.39 3.24 21.69
N GLU A 374 -18.48 2.96 20.99
CA GLU A 374 -19.01 1.59 20.87
C GLU A 374 -18.03 0.64 20.16
N ILE A 375 -17.42 1.05 19.04
CA ILE A 375 -16.42 0.19 18.37
C ILE A 375 -15.12 0.08 19.18
N TYR A 376 -14.77 1.10 19.96
CA TYR A 376 -13.66 1.04 20.91
C TYR A 376 -13.92 0.01 22.02
N GLU A 377 -15.12 -0.03 22.60
CA GLU A 377 -15.51 -1.05 23.59
C GLU A 377 -15.47 -2.47 23.00
N LEU A 378 -15.69 -2.60 21.68
CA LEU A 378 -15.57 -3.86 20.94
C LEU A 378 -14.13 -4.22 20.54
N GLY A 379 -13.13 -3.42 20.94
CA GLY A 379 -11.71 -3.74 20.75
C GLY A 379 -11.01 -2.95 19.64
N ALA A 380 -11.69 -2.07 18.91
CA ALA A 380 -11.03 -1.22 17.92
C ALA A 380 -10.06 -0.24 18.60
N ARG A 381 -8.84 -0.14 18.07
CA ARG A 381 -7.81 0.77 18.62
C ARG A 381 -7.26 1.76 17.61
N LYS A 382 -7.26 1.47 16.31
CA LYS A 382 -6.76 2.35 15.26
C LYS A 382 -7.89 2.72 14.31
N ILE A 383 -8.45 3.91 14.46
CA ILE A 383 -9.66 4.34 13.76
C ILE A 383 -9.35 5.57 12.90
N GLY A 384 -9.40 5.42 11.58
CA GLY A 384 -9.32 6.52 10.62
C GLY A 384 -10.70 7.04 10.26
N VAL A 385 -10.95 8.32 10.51
CA VAL A 385 -12.23 8.97 10.23
C VAL A 385 -12.04 9.97 9.11
N LEU A 386 -12.62 9.71 7.94
CA LEU A 386 -12.49 10.59 6.78
C LEU A 386 -13.41 11.81 6.94
N SER A 387 -12.88 12.98 6.63
CA SER A 387 -13.66 14.21 6.49
C SER A 387 -14.70 14.09 5.37
N GLY A 388 -15.84 14.75 5.51
CA GLY A 388 -16.75 14.89 4.38
C GLY A 388 -16.14 15.75 3.25
N PRO A 389 -16.45 15.48 1.96
CA PRO A 389 -15.85 16.12 0.79
C PRO A 389 -16.51 17.48 0.47
N PRO A 390 -15.97 18.28 -0.48
CA PRO A 390 -16.61 19.51 -0.95
C PRO A 390 -17.90 19.24 -1.76
N VAL A 391 -18.97 18.83 -1.07
CA VAL A 391 -20.24 18.39 -1.65
C VAL A 391 -20.93 19.47 -2.48
N GLY A 392 -20.67 20.75 -2.26
CA GLY A 392 -21.21 21.83 -3.08
C GLY A 392 -20.66 21.83 -4.51
N CYS A 393 -19.55 21.12 -4.76
CA CYS A 393 -18.87 21.07 -6.06
C CYS A 393 -19.18 19.81 -6.89
N VAL A 394 -19.99 18.88 -6.39
CA VAL A 394 -20.36 17.69 -7.18
C VAL A 394 -21.34 18.07 -8.31
N PRO A 395 -21.31 17.36 -9.46
CA PRO A 395 -22.15 17.70 -10.61
C PRO A 395 -23.64 17.84 -10.29
N TYR A 396 -24.19 16.94 -9.47
CA TYR A 396 -25.61 16.92 -9.09
C TYR A 396 -26.05 18.25 -8.46
N HIS A 397 -25.32 18.69 -7.45
CA HIS A 397 -25.60 19.94 -6.76
C HIS A 397 -25.37 21.16 -7.66
N ARG A 398 -24.27 21.17 -8.42
CA ARG A 398 -23.99 22.24 -9.38
C ARG A 398 -25.13 22.40 -10.39
N THR A 399 -25.73 21.30 -10.84
CA THR A 399 -26.89 21.31 -11.73
C THR A 399 -28.14 21.87 -11.06
N LEU A 400 -28.47 21.43 -9.84
CA LEU A 400 -29.71 21.84 -9.18
C LEU A 400 -29.65 23.24 -8.56
N SER A 401 -28.48 23.72 -8.17
CA SER A 401 -28.36 24.88 -7.28
C SER A 401 -27.13 25.75 -7.54
N GLY A 402 -26.31 25.43 -8.55
CA GLY A 402 -25.15 26.23 -8.97
C GLY A 402 -25.47 27.39 -9.93
N GLY A 403 -26.75 27.63 -10.22
CA GLY A 403 -27.20 28.61 -11.21
C GLY A 403 -26.88 28.21 -12.65
N ILE A 404 -27.03 29.15 -13.59
CA ILE A 404 -26.81 28.91 -15.03
C ILE A 404 -25.39 28.42 -15.31
N GLU A 405 -24.41 28.95 -14.58
CA GLU A 405 -23.00 28.60 -14.73
C GLU A 405 -22.61 27.31 -13.98
N ARG A 406 -23.56 26.64 -13.30
CA ARG A 406 -23.32 25.41 -12.52
C ARG A 406 -22.13 25.56 -11.58
N LYS A 407 -22.05 26.65 -10.82
CA LYS A 407 -20.95 26.91 -9.86
C LYS A 407 -21.05 26.03 -8.62
N CYS A 408 -19.93 25.88 -7.92
CA CYS A 408 -19.93 25.28 -6.58
C CYS A 408 -20.82 26.07 -5.63
N ILE A 409 -21.54 25.36 -4.76
CA ILE A 409 -22.45 25.96 -3.79
C ILE A 409 -21.73 26.20 -2.47
N GLN A 410 -21.34 27.46 -2.23
CA GLN A 410 -20.55 27.81 -1.05
C GLN A 410 -21.23 27.42 0.27
N ARG A 411 -22.53 27.67 0.42
CA ARG A 411 -23.27 27.31 1.64
C ARG A 411 -23.21 25.82 2.01
N TYR A 412 -23.09 24.92 1.01
CA TYR A 412 -22.98 23.47 1.27
C TYR A 412 -21.56 23.11 1.70
N ASN A 413 -20.57 23.73 1.05
CA ASN A 413 -19.17 23.59 1.41
C ASN A 413 -18.87 24.13 2.80
N ASP A 414 -19.43 25.28 3.18
CA ASP A 414 -19.28 25.89 4.50
C ASP A 414 -19.87 25.00 5.60
N ALA A 415 -21.06 24.43 5.35
CA ALA A 415 -21.70 23.50 6.27
C ALA A 415 -20.86 22.23 6.47
N MET A 416 -20.31 21.68 5.39
CA MET A 416 -19.42 20.52 5.48
C MET A 416 -18.13 20.84 6.23
N MET A 417 -17.51 21.99 5.96
CA MET A 417 -16.32 22.44 6.68
C MET A 417 -16.59 22.64 8.17
N LEU A 418 -17.75 23.19 8.54
CA LEU A 418 -18.16 23.32 9.93
C LEU A 418 -18.28 21.96 10.62
N PHE A 419 -18.95 21.01 9.98
CA PHE A 419 -19.05 19.64 10.49
C PHE A 419 -17.66 18.99 10.64
N ASN A 420 -16.82 19.11 9.62
CA ASN A 420 -15.44 18.60 9.63
C ASN A 420 -14.59 19.18 10.78
N ASP A 421 -14.68 20.49 11.03
CA ASP A 421 -13.98 21.15 12.14
C ASP A 421 -14.47 20.64 13.51
N LYS A 422 -15.79 20.53 13.69
CA LYS A 422 -16.38 19.99 14.92
C LYS A 422 -16.00 18.52 15.14
N LEU A 423 -16.03 17.70 14.09
CA LEU A 423 -15.62 16.30 14.14
C LEU A 423 -14.14 16.14 14.52
N SER A 424 -13.25 16.94 13.92
CA SER A 424 -11.83 16.95 14.25
C SER A 424 -11.55 17.35 15.70
N LYS A 425 -12.32 18.32 16.24
CA LYS A 425 -12.26 18.70 17.66
C LYS A 425 -12.73 17.57 18.58
N GLU A 426 -13.82 16.89 18.23
CA GLU A 426 -14.33 15.77 19.04
C GLU A 426 -13.37 14.58 19.02
N ILE A 427 -12.77 14.25 17.87
CA ILE A 427 -11.73 13.22 17.77
C ILE A 427 -10.54 13.53 18.69
N ARG A 428 -10.10 14.80 18.77
CA ARG A 428 -9.05 15.20 19.73
C ARG A 428 -9.49 15.01 21.19
N SER A 429 -10.75 15.31 21.52
CA SER A 429 -11.35 15.06 22.83
C SER A 429 -11.39 13.56 23.17
N LEU A 430 -11.78 12.71 22.21
CA LEU A 430 -11.86 11.26 22.40
C LEU A 430 -10.48 10.62 22.60
N ASN A 431 -9.45 11.05 21.87
CA ASN A 431 -8.08 10.56 22.08
C ASN A 431 -7.54 10.82 23.50
N GLN A 432 -8.07 11.83 24.20
CA GLN A 432 -7.71 12.08 25.61
C GLN A 432 -8.47 11.18 26.59
N LYS A 433 -9.63 10.66 26.17
CA LYS A 433 -10.57 9.89 27.01
C LYS A 433 -10.48 8.38 26.79
N LEU A 434 -10.04 7.94 25.60
CA LEU A 434 -10.00 6.55 25.18
C LEU A 434 -8.55 6.06 25.18
N PRO A 435 -8.06 5.49 26.31
CA PRO A 435 -6.66 5.10 26.44
C PRO A 435 -6.28 4.03 25.41
N ASN A 436 -5.02 4.07 24.97
CA ASN A 436 -4.45 3.12 23.99
C ASN A 436 -5.20 3.10 22.64
N SER A 437 -6.06 4.08 22.37
CA SER A 437 -6.68 4.27 21.06
C SER A 437 -5.96 5.39 20.28
N ARG A 438 -6.05 5.30 18.97
CA ARG A 438 -5.63 6.32 18.01
C ARG A 438 -6.76 6.53 17.03
N ILE A 439 -7.52 7.59 17.27
CA ILE A 439 -8.55 8.06 16.36
C ILE A 439 -7.94 9.19 15.55
N VAL A 440 -7.75 8.96 14.25
CA VAL A 440 -7.09 9.89 13.34
C VAL A 440 -8.15 10.53 12.47
N TYR A 441 -8.22 11.86 12.53
CA TYR A 441 -8.97 12.64 11.56
C TYR A 441 -8.18 12.69 10.24
N ILE A 442 -8.83 12.27 9.16
CA ILE A 442 -8.23 12.13 7.83
C ILE A 442 -8.86 13.17 6.92
N ASP A 443 -8.07 14.15 6.48
CA ASP A 443 -8.54 15.22 5.59
C ASP A 443 -8.58 14.75 4.13
N ALA A 444 -9.79 14.41 3.68
CA ALA A 444 -10.10 14.15 2.28
C ALA A 444 -10.69 15.40 1.58
N TYR A 445 -11.12 16.41 2.32
CA TYR A 445 -11.79 17.60 1.77
C TYR A 445 -10.83 18.40 0.87
N ASN A 446 -9.66 18.77 1.39
CA ASN A 446 -8.73 19.64 0.66
C ASN A 446 -8.14 18.97 -0.59
N PRO A 447 -7.67 17.70 -0.53
CA PRO A 447 -7.20 17.01 -1.74
C PRO A 447 -8.30 16.85 -2.80
N LEU A 448 -9.53 16.52 -2.41
CA LEU A 448 -10.65 16.42 -3.35
C LEU A 448 -11.00 17.78 -3.95
N LEU A 449 -10.97 18.85 -3.17
CA LEU A 449 -11.21 20.20 -3.69
C LEU A 449 -10.15 20.59 -4.73
N ASP A 450 -8.87 20.30 -4.48
CA ASP A 450 -7.79 20.56 -5.46
C ASP A 450 -8.04 19.77 -6.75
N ILE A 451 -8.42 18.49 -6.65
CA ILE A 451 -8.76 17.68 -7.82
C ILE A 451 -9.97 18.24 -8.55
N PHE A 452 -11.03 18.64 -7.86
CA PHE A 452 -12.27 19.12 -8.51
C PHE A 452 -12.05 20.46 -9.23
N VAL A 453 -11.29 21.37 -8.64
CA VAL A 453 -11.07 22.72 -9.18
C VAL A 453 -9.92 22.72 -10.21
N ASN A 454 -8.84 21.98 -9.93
CA ASN A 454 -7.62 21.96 -10.75
C ASN A 454 -7.43 20.64 -11.50
N HIS A 455 -8.54 19.99 -11.87
CA HIS A 455 -8.57 18.66 -12.50
C HIS A 455 -7.62 18.47 -13.70
N GLN A 456 -7.36 19.51 -14.50
CA GLN A 456 -6.41 19.41 -15.62
C GLN A 456 -4.97 19.12 -15.17
N LYS A 457 -4.57 19.58 -13.97
CA LYS A 457 -3.26 19.27 -13.36
C LYS A 457 -3.10 17.76 -13.13
N TYR A 458 -4.22 17.04 -12.99
CA TYR A 458 -4.27 15.61 -12.72
C TYR A 458 -4.52 14.77 -13.98
N GLY A 459 -4.61 15.40 -15.15
CA GLY A 459 -4.84 14.75 -16.44
C GLY A 459 -6.31 14.50 -16.77
N TYR A 460 -7.25 15.13 -16.05
CA TYR A 460 -8.67 15.06 -16.37
C TYR A 460 -9.10 16.21 -17.27
N GLU A 461 -9.92 15.91 -18.27
CA GLU A 461 -10.50 16.89 -19.19
C GLU A 461 -11.87 17.37 -18.72
N VAL A 462 -12.61 16.52 -18.00
CA VAL A 462 -14.01 16.79 -17.61
C VAL A 462 -14.18 16.75 -16.08
N GLY A 463 -14.40 17.92 -15.48
CA GLY A 463 -14.54 18.09 -14.02
C GLY A 463 -15.91 18.56 -13.56
N ASP A 464 -16.88 18.71 -14.46
CA ASP A 464 -18.19 19.32 -14.17
C ASP A 464 -19.40 18.42 -14.42
N ARG A 465 -19.18 17.20 -14.87
CA ARG A 465 -20.19 16.16 -15.06
C ARG A 465 -19.59 14.78 -14.92
N GLY A 466 -20.44 13.81 -14.59
CA GLY A 466 -20.13 12.39 -14.58
C GLY A 466 -19.97 11.79 -15.98
N CYS A 467 -19.36 10.62 -16.03
CA CYS A 467 -19.27 9.78 -17.22
C CYS A 467 -20.62 9.09 -17.56
N CYS A 468 -21.46 8.83 -16.55
CA CYS A 468 -22.71 8.09 -16.67
C CYS A 468 -23.91 8.98 -17.03
N GLY A 469 -24.70 8.58 -18.02
CA GLY A 469 -25.88 9.30 -18.48
C GLY A 469 -25.52 10.68 -19.03
N THR A 470 -26.27 11.71 -18.64
CA THR A 470 -25.87 13.11 -18.91
C THR A 470 -24.71 13.56 -18.02
N GLY A 471 -24.43 12.82 -16.94
CA GLY A 471 -23.43 13.15 -15.93
C GLY A 471 -23.85 14.27 -15.00
N THR A 472 -25.11 14.72 -15.05
CA THR A 472 -25.54 15.93 -14.35
C THR A 472 -26.44 15.66 -13.17
N LEU A 473 -27.21 14.56 -13.19
CA LEU A 473 -28.16 14.18 -12.14
C LEU A 473 -28.19 12.67 -11.86
N GLU A 474 -27.68 11.86 -12.77
CA GLU A 474 -27.70 10.40 -12.71
C GLU A 474 -26.80 9.92 -11.57
N VAL A 475 -27.34 9.13 -10.65
CA VAL A 475 -26.64 8.58 -9.49
C VAL A 475 -27.42 7.37 -8.97
N ALA A 476 -26.72 6.36 -8.45
CA ALA A 476 -27.34 5.15 -7.93
C ALA A 476 -28.30 4.52 -8.97
N LEU A 477 -29.60 4.43 -8.67
CA LEU A 477 -30.59 3.77 -9.55
C LEU A 477 -30.72 4.45 -10.94
N THR A 478 -30.42 5.75 -11.03
CA THR A 478 -30.52 6.50 -12.30
C THR A 478 -29.21 6.54 -13.10
N CYS A 479 -28.14 5.94 -12.57
CA CYS A 479 -26.94 5.60 -13.32
C CYS A 479 -26.82 4.07 -13.38
N ASN A 480 -27.42 3.47 -14.40
CA ASN A 480 -27.51 2.02 -14.53
C ASN A 480 -27.07 1.57 -15.93
N ARG A 481 -27.09 0.25 -16.17
CA ARG A 481 -26.63 -0.38 -17.42
C ARG A 481 -27.36 0.07 -18.70
N LEU A 482 -28.50 0.76 -18.58
CA LEU A 482 -29.25 1.28 -19.72
C LEU A 482 -28.80 2.69 -20.11
N ASP A 483 -28.08 3.37 -19.22
CA ASP A 483 -27.56 4.71 -19.47
C ASP A 483 -26.29 4.65 -20.30
N ALA A 484 -26.15 5.59 -21.24
CA ALA A 484 -24.93 5.72 -22.01
C ALA A 484 -23.78 6.14 -21.08
N THR A 485 -22.58 5.64 -21.35
CA THR A 485 -21.36 6.07 -20.67
C THR A 485 -20.47 6.87 -21.61
N CYS A 486 -19.62 7.70 -21.04
CA CYS A 486 -18.58 8.41 -21.77
C CYS A 486 -17.61 7.42 -22.47
N PRO A 487 -16.97 7.82 -23.58
CA PRO A 487 -16.04 6.94 -24.31
C PRO A 487 -14.78 6.58 -23.52
N ASN A 488 -14.31 7.49 -22.65
CA ASN A 488 -13.10 7.30 -21.85
C ASN A 488 -13.29 7.84 -20.42
N VAL A 489 -13.50 6.93 -19.47
CA VAL A 489 -13.70 7.28 -18.05
C VAL A 489 -12.45 7.89 -17.41
N LEU A 490 -11.25 7.68 -17.97
CA LEU A 490 -10.00 8.20 -17.42
C LEU A 490 -9.86 9.71 -17.58
N GLU A 491 -10.60 10.32 -18.50
CA GLU A 491 -10.65 11.78 -18.71
C GLU A 491 -11.60 12.49 -17.73
N TYR A 492 -12.39 11.74 -16.96
CA TYR A 492 -13.46 12.27 -16.11
C TYR A 492 -13.07 12.22 -14.63
N VAL A 493 -13.35 13.32 -13.93
CA VAL A 493 -13.25 13.38 -12.46
C VAL A 493 -14.36 12.55 -11.82
N PHE A 494 -15.57 12.61 -12.36
CA PHE A 494 -16.76 11.99 -11.78
C PHE A 494 -17.25 10.79 -12.61
N TRP A 495 -17.62 9.71 -11.92
CA TRP A 495 -18.31 8.58 -12.55
C TRP A 495 -19.77 8.92 -12.82
N ASP A 496 -20.46 9.43 -11.80
CA ASP A 496 -21.87 9.82 -11.86
C ASP A 496 -22.06 11.26 -11.32
N GLY A 497 -23.29 11.67 -10.99
CA GLY A 497 -23.58 13.01 -10.49
C GLY A 497 -22.95 13.36 -9.14
N PHE A 498 -22.45 12.38 -8.38
CA PHE A 498 -21.91 12.55 -7.03
C PHE A 498 -20.50 11.98 -6.85
N HIS A 499 -20.27 10.77 -7.36
CA HIS A 499 -19.10 9.96 -7.02
C HIS A 499 -17.94 10.21 -8.00
N PRO A 500 -16.72 10.44 -7.49
CA PRO A 500 -15.51 10.43 -8.31
C PRO A 500 -15.29 9.10 -9.04
N THR A 501 -14.50 9.13 -10.13
CA THR A 501 -14.07 7.91 -10.83
C THR A 501 -13.06 7.11 -10.00
N GLU A 502 -12.89 5.83 -10.33
CA GLU A 502 -11.85 4.99 -9.75
C GLU A 502 -10.45 5.62 -9.88
N SER A 503 -10.16 6.26 -11.02
CA SER A 503 -8.91 7.00 -11.25
C SER A 503 -8.69 8.10 -10.21
N VAL A 504 -9.73 8.85 -9.86
CA VAL A 504 -9.63 9.88 -8.82
C VAL A 504 -9.37 9.25 -7.45
N TYR A 505 -10.07 8.16 -7.11
CA TYR A 505 -9.81 7.45 -5.86
C TYR A 505 -8.38 6.90 -5.78
N LYS A 506 -7.85 6.32 -6.88
CA LYS A 506 -6.46 5.85 -6.97
C LYS A 506 -5.44 6.97 -6.79
N LYS A 507 -5.74 8.22 -7.17
CA LYS A 507 -4.88 9.38 -6.90
C LYS A 507 -5.06 9.96 -5.49
N LEU A 508 -6.29 9.94 -4.97
CA LEU A 508 -6.63 10.50 -3.67
C LEU A 508 -6.05 9.67 -2.51
N VAL A 509 -6.27 8.35 -2.54
CA VAL A 509 -5.95 7.46 -1.41
C VAL A 509 -4.47 7.54 -1.03
N PRO A 510 -3.49 7.52 -1.95
CA PRO A 510 -2.08 7.67 -1.60
C PRO A 510 -1.77 9.00 -0.89
N ILE A 511 -2.32 10.13 -1.38
CA ILE A 511 -2.13 11.46 -0.76
C ILE A 511 -2.65 11.44 0.68
N VAL A 512 -3.84 10.88 0.87
CA VAL A 512 -4.51 10.82 2.15
C VAL A 512 -3.76 9.89 3.12
N LEU A 513 -3.37 8.70 2.68
CA LEU A 513 -2.61 7.77 3.50
C LEU A 513 -1.22 8.33 3.86
N GLN A 514 -0.49 8.90 2.91
CA GLN A 514 0.84 9.48 3.16
C GLN A 514 0.81 10.54 4.28
N ASN A 515 -0.21 11.40 4.28
CA ASN A 515 -0.33 12.49 5.25
C ASN A 515 -0.76 12.02 6.65
N HIS A 516 -1.37 10.84 6.78
CA HIS A 516 -2.05 10.42 8.01
C HIS A 516 -1.56 9.09 8.59
N MET A 517 -0.91 8.21 7.82
CA MET A 517 -0.55 6.85 8.26
C MET A 517 0.40 6.83 9.48
N HIS A 518 1.35 7.77 9.54
CA HIS A 518 2.26 7.89 10.68
C HIS A 518 1.55 8.17 12.01
N GLN A 519 0.31 8.68 11.98
CA GLN A 519 -0.48 8.97 13.18
C GLN A 519 -1.08 7.71 13.83
N PHE A 520 -1.04 6.58 13.13
CA PHE A 520 -1.45 5.27 13.66
C PHE A 520 -0.31 4.48 14.30
N GLN A 521 0.95 4.92 14.15
CA GLN A 521 2.18 4.34 14.72
C GLN A 521 2.46 4.85 16.12
#